data_AF-A0A2E5EET7-F1
#
_entry.id   AF-A0A2E5EET7-F1
#
_cell.length_a   1.000
_cell.length_b   1.000
_cell.length_c   1.000
_cell.angle_alpha   90.00
_cell.angle_beta   90.00
_cell.angle_gamma   90.00
#
_symmetry.space_group_name_H-M   'P 1'
#
loop_
_entity.id
_entity.type
_entity.pdbx_description
1 polymer ?
#
loop_
_entity_poly.entity_id
_entity_poly.type
_entity_poly.pdbx_seq_one_letter_code
_entity_poly.pdbx_strand_id
1 'polypeptide(L)'
;MGQIALGFRSLMIRLAIFFVMAILLAWALGGTLWPRPVTAPAMSIDAGGVVWNWNVRISSYTEPGLTWILSAEGGDASYGGWLAAAGFVEGADGFFTAGQHPQEGWQVIRLEDDGRYEVVSKVASRLDAESDLVERRPVRD
;
A
#
# COMPACT_ATOMS: atom_id res chain seq x y z
N MET A 1 5.30 -35.32 57.57
CA MET A 1 5.56 -34.96 56.15
C MET A 1 4.36 -34.29 55.45
N GLY A 2 3.47 -33.57 56.16
CA GLY A 2 2.30 -32.92 55.54
C GLY A 2 2.51 -31.45 55.13
N GLN A 3 3.55 -30.80 55.66
CA GLN A 3 3.80 -29.37 55.43
C GLN A 3 4.41 -29.07 54.06
N ILE A 4 5.21 -30.00 53.51
CA ILE A 4 5.80 -29.89 52.17
C ILE A 4 4.71 -30.00 51.08
N ALA A 5 3.72 -30.87 51.28
CA ALA A 5 2.61 -31.06 50.35
C ALA A 5 1.73 -29.80 50.20
N LEU A 6 1.53 -29.06 51.30
CA LEU A 6 0.80 -27.79 51.30
C LEU A 6 1.59 -26.68 50.60
N GLY A 7 2.90 -26.60 50.84
CA GLY A 7 3.79 -25.64 50.16
C GLY A 7 3.86 -25.86 48.65
N PHE A 8 3.97 -27.13 48.22
CA PHE A 8 4.03 -27.50 46.81
C PHE A 8 2.73 -27.19 46.05
N ARG A 9 1.56 -27.40 46.67
CA ARG A 9 0.26 -27.06 46.06
C ARG A 9 0.12 -25.56 45.81
N SER A 10 0.54 -24.73 46.77
CA SER A 10 0.55 -23.27 46.62
C SER A 10 1.51 -22.84 45.50
N LEU A 11 2.67 -23.49 45.39
CA LEU A 11 3.65 -23.21 44.35
C LEU A 11 3.11 -23.53 42.95
N MET A 12 2.44 -24.68 42.79
CA MET A 12 1.82 -25.09 41.51
C MET A 12 0.72 -24.13 41.07
N ILE A 13 -0.11 -23.66 41.99
CA ILE A 13 -1.16 -22.68 41.69
C ILE A 13 -0.54 -21.35 41.22
N ARG A 14 0.48 -20.86 41.93
CA ARG A 14 1.19 -19.63 41.52
C ARG A 14 1.86 -19.77 40.16
N LEU A 15 2.47 -20.93 39.88
CA LEU A 15 3.08 -21.22 38.58
C LEU A 15 2.03 -21.23 37.46
N ALA A 16 0.89 -21.90 37.68
CA ALA A 16 -0.20 -21.93 36.72
C ALA A 16 -0.74 -20.52 36.43
N ILE A 17 -0.95 -19.70 37.47
CA ILE A 17 -1.39 -18.30 37.30
C ILE A 17 -0.36 -17.50 36.49
N PHE A 18 0.94 -17.68 36.77
CA PHE A 18 1.99 -17.01 36.01
C PHE A 18 1.95 -17.37 34.53
N PHE A 19 1.80 -18.65 34.18
CA PHE A 19 1.69 -19.08 32.79
C PHE A 19 0.42 -18.56 32.11
N VAL A 20 -0.73 -18.56 32.80
CA VAL A 20 -1.97 -18.00 32.25
C VAL A 20 -1.79 -16.51 31.96
N MET A 21 -1.24 -15.75 32.91
CA MET A 21 -0.97 -14.32 32.72
C MET A 21 0.03 -14.07 31.59
N ALA A 22 1.09 -14.88 31.48
CA ALA A 22 2.08 -14.78 30.42
C ALA A 22 1.49 -15.08 29.04
N ILE A 23 0.63 -16.10 28.92
CA ILE A 23 -0.08 -16.42 27.67
C ILE A 23 -1.05 -15.31 27.29
N LEU A 24 -1.81 -14.77 28.26
CA LEU A 24 -2.71 -13.65 28.01
C LEU A 24 -1.95 -12.39 27.56
N LEU A 25 -0.80 -12.09 28.19
CA LEU A 25 0.08 -11.01 27.75
C LEU A 25 0.63 -11.28 26.35
N ALA A 26 1.16 -12.48 26.10
CA ALA A 26 1.70 -12.86 24.79
C ALA A 26 0.63 -12.81 23.70
N TRP A 27 -0.63 -13.10 24.02
CA TRP A 27 -1.75 -12.96 23.10
C TRP A 27 -2.13 -11.49 22.88
N ALA A 28 -2.21 -10.70 23.95
CA ALA A 28 -2.49 -9.27 23.87
C ALA A 28 -1.40 -8.49 23.12
N LEU A 29 -0.12 -8.81 23.37
CA LEU A 29 1.02 -8.23 22.65
C LEU A 29 1.17 -8.87 21.26
N GLY A 30 1.00 -10.17 21.12
CA GLY A 30 1.14 -10.93 19.86
C GLY A 30 0.13 -10.57 18.79
N GLY A 31 -1.11 -10.23 19.17
CA GLY A 31 -2.10 -9.63 18.25
C GLY A 31 -1.70 -8.24 17.73
N THR A 32 -0.76 -7.58 18.42
CA THR A 32 -0.25 -6.23 18.11
C THR A 32 1.13 -6.26 17.44
N LEU A 33 1.86 -7.38 17.53
CA LEU A 33 3.21 -7.55 16.96
C LEU A 33 3.22 -7.76 15.44
N TRP A 34 2.06 -7.93 14.82
CA TRP A 34 1.89 -8.00 13.37
C TRP A 34 1.19 -6.74 12.86
N PRO A 35 1.90 -5.60 12.78
CA PRO A 35 1.33 -4.40 12.20
C PRO A 35 0.91 -4.69 10.76
N ARG A 36 -0.37 -4.51 10.47
CA ARG A 36 -0.90 -4.72 9.12
C ARG A 36 -0.30 -3.67 8.19
N PRO A 37 0.01 -4.02 6.93
CA PRO A 37 0.46 -3.03 5.96
C PRO A 37 -0.59 -1.92 5.86
N VAL A 38 -0.18 -0.69 6.19
CA VAL A 38 -1.03 0.49 6.12
C VAL A 38 -1.06 0.94 4.65
N THR A 39 -2.26 0.99 4.09
CA THR A 39 -2.51 1.57 2.77
C THR A 39 -3.35 2.83 2.98
N ALA A 40 -2.92 3.94 2.39
CA ALA A 40 -3.63 5.22 2.47
C ALA A 40 -3.83 5.80 1.06
N PRO A 41 -5.01 6.40 0.77
CA PRO A 41 -5.22 7.11 -0.47
C PRO A 41 -4.33 8.36 -0.47
N ALA A 42 -3.61 8.57 -1.57
CA ALA A 42 -2.73 9.72 -1.76
C ALA A 42 -3.31 10.70 -2.79
N MET A 43 -3.82 10.20 -3.91
CA MET A 43 -4.40 11.01 -4.99
C MET A 43 -5.59 10.27 -5.61
N SER A 44 -6.61 11.01 -6.03
CA SER A 44 -7.81 10.46 -6.67
C SER A 44 -8.29 11.36 -7.82
N ILE A 45 -8.84 10.77 -8.88
CA ILE A 45 -9.48 11.47 -9.99
C ILE A 45 -10.65 10.65 -10.54
N ASP A 46 -11.70 11.31 -11.03
CA ASP A 46 -12.71 10.70 -11.88
C ASP A 46 -12.28 10.83 -13.34
N ALA A 47 -12.02 9.69 -13.98
CA ALA A 47 -11.64 9.61 -15.39
C ALA A 47 -12.67 8.74 -16.12
N GLY A 48 -13.49 9.37 -16.95
CA GLY A 48 -14.48 8.65 -17.77
C GLY A 48 -15.55 7.90 -16.99
N GLY A 49 -15.87 8.34 -15.76
CA GLY A 49 -16.82 7.65 -14.88
C GLY A 49 -16.22 6.53 -14.03
N VAL A 50 -14.89 6.37 -14.10
CA VAL A 50 -14.12 5.47 -13.22
C VAL A 50 -13.27 6.30 -12.28
N VAL A 51 -13.42 6.07 -10.96
CA VAL A 51 -12.59 6.76 -9.97
C VAL A 51 -11.26 6.04 -9.83
N TRP A 52 -10.18 6.69 -10.25
CA TRP A 52 -8.82 6.19 -10.14
C TRP A 52 -8.15 6.71 -8.89
N ASN A 53 -7.42 5.84 -8.20
CA ASN A 53 -6.74 6.14 -6.95
C ASN A 53 -5.29 5.69 -6.99
N TRP A 54 -4.39 6.61 -6.66
CA TRP A 54 -3.04 6.28 -6.21
C TRP A 54 -3.06 6.12 -4.70
N ASN A 55 -2.77 4.90 -4.25
CA ASN A 55 -2.63 4.56 -2.85
C ASN A 55 -1.14 4.36 -2.52
N VAL A 56 -0.72 4.88 -1.38
CA VAL A 56 0.60 4.59 -0.80
C VAL A 56 0.47 3.42 0.16
N ARG A 57 1.37 2.45 0.06
CA ARG A 57 1.47 1.29 0.95
C ARG A 57 2.86 1.20 1.56
N ILE A 58 2.89 1.04 2.87
CA ILE A 58 4.09 0.62 3.60
C ILE A 58 4.07 -0.91 3.63
N SER A 59 4.99 -1.54 2.87
CA SER A 59 4.95 -2.98 2.60
C SER A 59 5.53 -3.84 3.73
N SER A 60 6.47 -3.32 4.52
CA SER A 60 7.10 -4.04 5.63
C SER A 60 7.61 -3.07 6.71
N TYR A 61 7.69 -3.53 7.95
CA TYR A 61 8.28 -2.78 9.07
C TYR A 61 9.72 -3.23 9.40
N THR A 62 10.17 -4.37 8.87
CA THR A 62 11.57 -4.83 9.03
C THR A 62 12.49 -4.15 8.02
N GLU A 63 11.99 -3.88 6.81
CA GLU A 63 12.62 -3.06 5.79
C GLU A 63 11.54 -2.13 5.21
N PRO A 64 11.37 -0.91 5.76
CA PRO A 64 10.30 -0.01 5.31
C PRO A 64 10.47 0.37 3.85
N GLY A 65 9.69 -0.29 3.01
CA GLY A 65 9.52 0.02 1.59
C GLY A 65 8.22 0.80 1.38
N LEU A 66 8.33 2.02 0.87
CA LEU A 66 7.19 2.78 0.40
C LEU A 66 6.91 2.36 -1.04
N THR A 67 5.71 1.84 -1.28
CA THR A 67 5.26 1.42 -2.61
C THR A 67 3.95 2.10 -2.95
N TRP A 68 3.72 2.31 -4.24
CA TRP A 68 2.52 2.91 -4.77
C TRP A 68 1.67 1.84 -5.48
N ILE A 69 0.36 2.03 -5.41
CA ILE A 69 -0.64 1.14 -5.97
C ILE A 69 -1.65 2.00 -6.71
N LEU A 70 -1.81 1.74 -8.00
CA LEU A 70 -2.85 2.33 -8.82
C LEU A 70 -4.07 1.39 -8.81
N SER A 71 -5.25 1.92 -8.51
CA SER A 71 -6.49 1.12 -8.46
C SER A 71 -7.66 1.92 -9.00
N ALA A 72 -8.53 1.25 -9.76
CA ALA A 72 -9.84 1.77 -10.16
C ALA A 72 -10.91 1.36 -9.13
N GLU A 73 -11.74 2.30 -8.69
CA GLU A 73 -12.89 2.02 -7.81
C GLU A 73 -13.94 1.21 -8.56
N GLY A 74 -14.44 0.14 -7.94
CA GLY A 74 -15.36 -0.79 -8.58
C GLY A 74 -14.69 -1.79 -9.53
N GLY A 75 -13.39 -1.66 -9.78
CA GLY A 75 -12.59 -2.66 -10.49
C GLY A 75 -11.91 -3.65 -9.54
N ASP A 76 -11.81 -4.91 -9.95
CA ASP A 76 -11.01 -5.92 -9.23
C ASP A 76 -9.49 -5.71 -9.42
N ALA A 77 -9.09 -4.82 -10.34
CA ALA A 77 -7.71 -4.60 -10.72
C ALA A 77 -7.02 -3.58 -9.79
N SER A 78 -6.11 -4.08 -8.96
CA SER A 78 -5.13 -3.26 -8.25
C SER A 78 -3.73 -3.51 -8.81
N TYR A 79 -3.10 -2.45 -9.29
CA TYR A 79 -1.80 -2.48 -9.92
C TYR A 79 -0.75 -1.92 -8.97
N GLY A 80 -0.12 -2.81 -8.22
CA GLY A 80 0.82 -2.45 -7.16
C GLY A 80 2.30 -2.64 -7.52
N GLY A 81 3.16 -2.15 -6.63
CA GLY A 81 4.62 -2.37 -6.71
C GLY A 81 5.40 -1.22 -7.35
N TRP A 82 4.73 -0.11 -7.63
CA TRP A 82 5.37 1.10 -8.15
C TRP A 82 6.25 1.74 -7.07
N LEU A 83 7.45 2.20 -7.46
CA LEU A 83 8.39 2.85 -6.54
C LEU A 83 8.05 4.34 -6.32
N ALA A 84 7.41 4.96 -7.30
CA ALA A 84 6.97 6.34 -7.28
C ALA A 84 5.73 6.52 -8.16
N ALA A 85 4.98 7.59 -7.91
CA ALA A 85 3.86 8.02 -8.73
C ALA A 85 3.95 9.53 -9.01
N ALA A 86 3.42 9.94 -10.16
CA ALA A 86 3.17 11.32 -10.52
C ALA A 86 1.65 11.58 -10.55
N GLY A 87 1.26 12.85 -10.49
CA GLY A 87 -0.15 13.23 -10.46
C GLY A 87 -0.93 12.82 -11.71
N PHE A 88 -2.24 12.99 -11.64
CA PHE A 88 -3.14 12.80 -12.77
C PHE A 88 -3.17 14.05 -13.66
N VAL A 89 -3.32 13.83 -14.96
CA VAL A 89 -3.44 14.87 -15.96
C VAL A 89 -4.55 14.50 -16.94
N GLU A 90 -5.48 15.41 -17.15
CA GLU A 90 -6.43 15.34 -18.26
C GLU A 90 -5.73 15.84 -19.53
N GLY A 91 -5.72 15.01 -20.57
CA GLY A 91 -5.18 15.30 -21.89
C GLY A 91 -6.28 15.34 -22.96
N ALA A 92 -5.89 15.68 -24.20
CA ALA A 92 -6.84 15.73 -25.33
C ALA A 92 -7.49 14.36 -25.64
N ASP A 93 -6.73 13.28 -25.46
CA ASP A 93 -7.13 11.91 -25.80
C ASP A 93 -7.43 11.03 -24.57
N GLY A 94 -7.73 11.65 -23.41
CA GLY A 94 -8.09 10.95 -22.18
C GLY A 94 -7.25 11.34 -20.96
N PHE A 95 -7.28 10.51 -19.92
CA PHE A 95 -6.60 10.77 -18.64
C PHE A 95 -5.28 10.02 -18.54
N PHE A 96 -4.27 10.68 -18.02
CA PHE A 96 -2.91 10.17 -17.93
C PHE A 96 -2.35 10.31 -16.51
N THR A 97 -1.44 9.42 -16.15
CA THR A 97 -0.60 9.49 -14.96
C THR A 97 0.77 8.91 -15.26
N ALA A 98 1.69 8.94 -14.31
CA ALA A 98 2.96 8.25 -14.46
C ALA A 98 3.34 7.52 -13.18
N GLY A 99 4.07 6.42 -13.34
CA GLY A 99 4.58 5.61 -12.24
C GLY A 99 5.97 5.08 -12.54
N GLN A 100 6.76 4.84 -11.49
CA GLN A 100 8.07 4.20 -11.63
C GLN A 100 7.95 2.70 -11.36
N HIS A 101 8.07 1.90 -12.42
CA HIS A 101 8.13 0.45 -12.33
C HIS A 101 9.52 0.00 -11.82
N PRO A 102 9.62 -0.98 -10.90
CA PRO A 102 10.89 -1.37 -10.28
C PRO A 102 11.92 -1.93 -11.27
N GLN A 103 11.48 -2.51 -12.38
CA GLN A 103 12.36 -3.12 -13.39
C GLN A 103 12.45 -2.30 -14.68
N GLU A 104 11.41 -1.54 -14.99
CA GLU A 104 11.26 -0.90 -16.31
C GLU A 104 11.45 0.62 -16.24
N GLY A 105 11.65 1.19 -15.04
CA GLY A 105 11.82 2.62 -14.85
C GLY A 105 10.50 3.38 -14.96
N TRP A 106 10.58 4.65 -15.36
CA TRP A 106 9.41 5.52 -15.43
C TRP A 106 8.53 5.20 -16.63
N GLN A 107 7.23 5.17 -16.39
CA GLN A 107 6.22 4.87 -17.40
C GLN A 107 5.10 5.92 -17.32
N VAL A 108 4.68 6.40 -18.48
CA VAL A 108 3.46 7.20 -18.63
C VAL A 108 2.33 6.25 -18.98
N ILE A 109 1.22 6.42 -18.29
CA ILE A 109 0.11 5.49 -18.24
C ILE A 109 -1.16 6.24 -18.64
N ARG A 110 -1.89 5.72 -19.61
CA ARG A 110 -3.25 6.14 -19.94
C ARG A 110 -4.23 5.33 -19.12
N LEU A 111 -5.23 6.01 -18.56
CA LEU A 111 -6.32 5.41 -17.80
C LEU A 111 -7.50 5.16 -18.75
N GLU A 112 -8.01 3.94 -18.75
CA GLU A 112 -9.14 3.54 -19.58
C GLU A 112 -10.44 3.52 -18.76
N ASP A 113 -11.57 3.73 -19.44
CA ASP A 113 -12.91 3.77 -18.85
C ASP A 113 -13.40 2.37 -18.40
N ASP A 114 -12.65 1.31 -18.71
CA ASP A 114 -12.93 -0.06 -18.26
C ASP A 114 -12.19 -0.44 -16.96
N GLY A 115 -11.48 0.52 -16.35
CA GLY A 115 -10.70 0.30 -15.13
C GLY A 115 -9.34 -0.35 -15.36
N ARG A 116 -8.91 -0.49 -16.61
CA ARG A 116 -7.54 -0.90 -16.98
C ARG A 116 -6.68 0.31 -17.31
N TYR A 117 -5.39 0.08 -17.46
CA TYR A 117 -4.47 1.09 -17.94
C TYR A 117 -3.64 0.58 -19.13
N GLU A 118 -3.15 1.51 -19.93
CA GLU A 118 -2.21 1.27 -21.01
C GLU A 118 -0.89 2.04 -20.75
N VAL A 119 0.26 1.40 -20.95
CA VAL A 119 1.55 2.11 -20.92
C VAL A 119 1.77 2.75 -22.28
N VAL A 120 1.71 4.08 -22.35
CA VAL A 120 1.82 4.85 -23.59
C VAL A 120 3.24 5.33 -23.88
N SER A 121 4.08 5.44 -22.85
CA SER A 121 5.46 5.89 -22.98
C SER A 121 6.34 5.32 -21.86
N LYS A 122 7.60 5.01 -22.17
CA LYS A 122 8.62 4.63 -21.19
C LYS A 122 9.74 5.65 -21.26
N VAL A 123 10.10 6.22 -20.12
CA VAL A 123 11.00 7.38 -20.04
C VAL A 123 12.10 7.14 -19.02
N ALA A 124 13.22 7.83 -19.19
CA ALA A 124 14.43 7.57 -18.41
C ALA A 124 14.32 8.12 -16.98
N SER A 125 13.60 9.22 -16.78
CA SER A 125 13.55 9.92 -15.51
C SER A 125 12.15 10.41 -15.14
N ARG A 126 12.00 10.80 -13.86
CA ARG A 126 10.80 11.46 -13.36
C ARG A 126 10.51 12.76 -14.11
N LEU A 127 11.55 13.53 -14.42
CA LEU A 127 11.41 14.81 -15.11
C LEU A 127 10.85 14.60 -16.51
N ASP A 128 11.32 13.57 -17.22
CA ASP A 128 10.82 13.23 -18.55
C ASP A 128 9.36 12.78 -18.50
N ALA A 129 8.98 12.01 -17.46
CA ALA A 129 7.59 11.61 -17.25
C ALA A 129 6.68 12.82 -16.98
N GLU A 130 7.13 13.75 -16.14
CA GLU A 130 6.38 14.97 -15.84
C GLU A 130 6.30 15.89 -17.07
N SER A 131 7.36 15.97 -17.89
CA SER A 131 7.35 16.72 -19.16
C SER A 131 6.34 16.14 -20.15
N ASP A 132 6.36 14.82 -20.36
CA ASP A 132 5.41 14.10 -21.23
C ASP A 132 3.96 14.31 -20.77
N LEU A 133 3.71 14.26 -19.44
CA LEU A 133 2.40 14.60 -18.87
C LEU A 133 2.00 16.04 -19.13
N VAL A 134 2.92 17.01 -19.03
CA VAL A 134 2.62 18.43 -19.30
C VAL A 134 2.31 18.66 -20.77
N GLU A 135 3.06 18.05 -21.67
CA GLU A 135 2.84 18.14 -23.12
C GLU A 135 1.47 17.59 -23.54
N ARG A 136 0.94 16.62 -22.79
CA ARG A 136 -0.40 16.06 -23.03
C ARG A 136 -1.54 16.94 -22.55
N ARG A 137 -1.30 17.94 -21.69
CA ARG A 137 -2.37 18.83 -21.23
C ARG A 137 -2.94 19.60 -22.42
N PRO A 138 -4.27 19.72 -22.54
CA PRO A 138 -4.84 20.60 -23.52
C PRO A 138 -4.40 22.03 -23.21
N VAL A 139 -3.91 22.74 -24.24
CA VAL A 139 -3.72 24.19 -24.15
C VAL A 139 -5.10 24.79 -23.93
N ARG A 140 -5.36 25.31 -22.73
CA ARG A 140 -6.56 26.11 -22.48
C ARG A 140 -6.35 27.46 -23.16
N ASP A 141 -7.02 27.64 -24.29
CA ASP A 141 -7.22 28.95 -24.94
C ASP A 141 -8.11 29.87 -24.10
#